data_AF-A0AAP0S0E1-F1
#
_entry.id   AF-A0AAP0S0E1-F1
#
_cell.length_a   1.000
_cell.length_b   1.000
_cell.length_c   1.000
_cell.angle_alpha   90.00
_cell.angle_beta   90.00
_cell.angle_gamma   90.00
#
_symmetry.space_group_name_H-M   'P 1'
#
loop_
_entity.id
_entity.type
_entity.pdbx_description
1 polymer ?
#
loop_
_entity_poly.entity_id
_entity_poly.type
_entity_poly.pdbx_seq_one_letter_code
_entity_poly.pdbx_strand_id
1 'polypeptide(L)'
;MGFNHVNRLGISYPELTEMQARAIFQAAISMSNQGVTVLPEIMVPLVGTPQELGHQVSLIRSVAKKVFSEMGSSLNYKVGTMIEIPRAALIADEIAKEAEFFSFGTNDLTQMTFGYSRDDVGKFLPIYLSKGILQNDPFEVLDQRGVGQLIKIATELGRRARPSLKIGICGEHGGEPSSVAFFAEAGLDYVSCSPFRVPIARLAAAQVAV
;
A
#
# COMPACT_ATOMS: atom_id res chain seq x y z
N MET A 1 6.77 15.38 3.48
CA MET A 1 6.37 15.11 4.88
C MET A 1 5.50 16.26 5.42
N GLY A 2 4.31 16.49 4.86
CA GLY A 2 3.49 17.67 5.19
C GLY A 2 2.14 17.33 5.82
N PHE A 3 1.30 18.36 5.99
CA PHE A 3 -0.11 18.25 6.37
C PHE A 3 -1.02 17.93 5.17
N ASN A 4 -0.49 17.94 3.94
CA ASN A 4 -1.26 17.71 2.70
C ASN A 4 -1.61 16.23 2.44
N HIS A 5 -1.51 15.38 3.46
CA HIS A 5 -1.48 13.94 3.33
C HIS A 5 -2.81 13.34 3.77
N VAL A 6 -3.42 12.55 2.89
CA VAL A 6 -4.85 12.16 2.94
C VAL A 6 -5.27 11.58 4.28
N ASN A 7 -4.45 10.77 4.95
CA ASN A 7 -4.80 10.22 6.27
C ASN A 7 -4.81 11.28 7.38
N ARG A 8 -3.78 12.13 7.47
CA ARG A 8 -3.73 13.20 8.47
C ARG A 8 -4.86 14.21 8.24
N LEU A 9 -5.13 14.52 6.96
CA LEU A 9 -6.28 15.32 6.56
C LEU A 9 -7.59 14.65 6.93
N GLY A 10 -7.76 13.36 6.66
CA GLY A 10 -8.96 12.60 6.98
C GLY A 10 -9.16 12.38 8.48
N ILE A 11 -8.11 12.50 9.30
CA ILE A 11 -8.24 12.53 10.78
C ILE A 11 -8.71 13.92 11.22
N SER A 12 -8.11 14.99 10.68
CA SER A 12 -8.47 16.37 11.02
C SER A 12 -9.83 16.81 10.47
N TYR A 13 -10.22 16.26 9.32
CA TYR A 13 -11.45 16.55 8.57
C TYR A 13 -12.12 15.21 8.17
N PRO A 14 -12.75 14.51 9.14
CA PRO A 14 -13.37 13.21 8.92
C PRO A 14 -14.37 13.18 7.76
N GLU A 15 -15.05 14.29 7.49
CA GLU A 15 -16.01 14.45 6.39
C GLU A 15 -15.43 14.10 5.02
N LEU A 16 -14.10 14.24 4.82
CA LEU A 16 -13.42 13.85 3.59
C LEU A 16 -13.43 12.32 3.43
N THR A 17 -13.01 11.59 4.46
CA THR A 17 -13.07 10.12 4.47
C THR A 17 -14.51 9.64 4.40
N GLU A 18 -15.43 10.30 5.11
CA GLU A 18 -16.85 9.90 5.10
C GLU A 18 -17.45 9.99 3.69
N MET A 19 -17.18 11.09 2.99
CA MET A 19 -17.63 11.31 1.62
C MET A 19 -17.06 10.24 0.69
N GLN A 20 -15.76 9.96 0.75
CA GLN A 20 -15.10 8.95 -0.09
C GLN A 20 -15.63 7.54 0.20
N ALA A 21 -15.72 7.15 1.48
CA ALA A 21 -16.22 5.84 1.87
C ALA A 21 -17.69 5.66 1.44
N ARG A 22 -18.53 6.68 1.63
CA ARG A 22 -19.94 6.65 1.19
C ARG A 22 -20.03 6.45 -0.32
N ALA A 23 -19.25 7.20 -1.10
CA ALA A 23 -19.22 7.09 -2.56
C ALA A 23 -18.82 5.67 -3.00
N ILE A 24 -17.77 5.09 -2.40
CA ILE A 24 -17.31 3.73 -2.70
C ILE A 24 -18.43 2.71 -2.43
N PHE A 25 -19.05 2.74 -1.25
CA PHE A 25 -20.08 1.76 -0.89
C PHE A 25 -21.36 1.91 -1.72
N GLN A 26 -21.80 3.15 -1.98
CA GLN A 26 -22.98 3.39 -2.82
C GLN A 26 -22.76 2.90 -4.25
N ALA A 27 -21.58 3.15 -4.83
CA ALA A 27 -21.23 2.66 -6.16
C ALA A 27 -21.17 1.12 -6.18
N ALA A 28 -20.54 0.51 -5.18
CA ALA A 28 -20.40 -0.93 -5.08
C ALA A 28 -21.76 -1.64 -4.96
N ILE A 29 -22.69 -1.12 -4.14
CA ILE A 29 -24.05 -1.66 -4.04
C ILE A 29 -24.83 -1.45 -5.34
N SER A 30 -24.71 -0.27 -5.96
CA SER A 30 -25.41 0.02 -7.22
C SER A 30 -25.02 -0.94 -8.34
N MET A 31 -23.73 -1.29 -8.45
CA MET A 31 -23.24 -2.28 -9.42
C MET A 31 -23.62 -3.71 -9.01
N SER A 32 -23.60 -4.03 -7.72
CA SER A 32 -24.07 -5.34 -7.20
C SER A 32 -25.52 -5.60 -7.55
N ASN A 33 -26.39 -4.59 -7.42
CA ASN A 33 -27.80 -4.69 -7.82
C ASN A 33 -28.01 -4.88 -9.33
N GLN A 34 -26.98 -4.60 -10.15
CA GLN A 34 -26.97 -4.87 -11.59
C GLN A 34 -26.34 -6.24 -11.93
N GLY A 35 -26.05 -7.06 -10.92
CA GLY A 35 -25.47 -8.40 -11.09
C GLY A 35 -23.94 -8.44 -11.17
N VAL A 36 -23.25 -7.33 -10.95
CA VAL A 36 -21.78 -7.29 -10.93
C VAL A 36 -21.28 -7.76 -9.56
N THR A 37 -20.38 -8.74 -9.52
CA THR A 37 -19.70 -9.10 -8.26
C THR A 37 -18.65 -8.04 -7.91
N VAL A 38 -18.88 -7.29 -6.83
CA VAL A 38 -17.97 -6.23 -6.35
C VAL A 38 -17.33 -6.64 -5.02
N LEU A 39 -16.00 -6.56 -4.94
CA LEU A 39 -15.20 -6.86 -3.75
C LEU A 39 -14.31 -5.65 -3.41
N PRO A 40 -14.88 -4.57 -2.83
CA PRO A 40 -14.12 -3.35 -2.59
C PRO A 40 -13.11 -3.53 -1.45
N GLU A 41 -11.92 -3.01 -1.65
CA GLU A 41 -10.86 -2.91 -0.65
C GLU A 41 -10.53 -1.42 -0.46
N ILE A 42 -10.65 -0.92 0.77
CA ILE A 42 -10.39 0.49 1.12
C ILE A 42 -9.05 0.57 1.83
N MET A 43 -8.14 1.37 1.29
CA MET A 43 -6.78 1.47 1.81
C MET A 43 -6.52 2.86 2.40
N VAL A 44 -6.03 2.89 3.64
CA VAL A 44 -5.61 4.14 4.31
C VAL A 44 -4.14 4.42 4.00
N PRO A 45 -3.79 5.59 3.43
CA PRO A 45 -2.40 5.94 3.10
C PRO A 45 -1.65 6.52 4.31
N LEU A 46 -0.33 6.56 4.24
CA LEU A 46 0.58 7.30 5.12
C LEU A 46 0.35 7.09 6.62
N VAL A 47 -0.08 5.88 6.99
CA VAL A 47 -0.21 5.45 8.37
C VAL A 47 1.20 5.30 8.97
N GLY A 48 1.42 5.87 10.15
CA GLY A 48 2.65 5.66 10.94
C GLY A 48 2.40 4.96 12.27
N THR A 49 1.14 4.87 12.72
CA THR A 49 0.70 4.35 14.02
C THR A 49 -0.57 3.51 13.87
N PRO A 50 -0.80 2.50 14.73
CA PRO A 50 -2.06 1.75 14.73
C PRO A 50 -3.26 2.63 15.10
N GLN A 51 -3.06 3.70 15.88
CA GLN A 51 -4.14 4.62 16.26
C GLN A 51 -4.65 5.45 15.07
N GLU A 52 -3.76 5.92 14.18
CA GLU A 52 -4.16 6.58 12.94
C GLU A 52 -5.02 5.65 12.07
N LEU A 53 -4.59 4.39 11.92
CA LEU A 53 -5.35 3.40 11.16
C LEU A 53 -6.69 3.08 11.83
N GLY A 54 -6.69 2.80 13.13
CA GLY A 54 -7.91 2.49 13.89
C GLY A 54 -8.96 3.60 13.83
N HIS A 55 -8.52 4.87 13.84
CA HIS A 55 -9.41 6.02 13.64
C HIS A 55 -10.12 5.95 12.28
N GLN A 56 -9.36 5.80 11.19
CA GLN A 56 -9.92 5.72 9.84
C GLN A 56 -10.77 4.46 9.62
N VAL A 57 -10.33 3.30 10.13
CA VAL A 57 -11.09 2.04 10.06
C VAL A 57 -12.44 2.19 10.75
N SER A 58 -12.49 2.77 11.96
CA SER A 58 -13.74 3.00 12.69
C SER A 58 -14.70 3.87 11.89
N LEU A 59 -14.19 4.97 11.31
CA LEU A 59 -14.97 5.88 10.47
C LEU A 59 -15.53 5.18 9.22
N ILE A 60 -14.68 4.47 8.47
CA ILE A 60 -15.06 3.74 7.26
C ILE A 60 -16.15 2.70 7.58
N ARG A 61 -15.96 1.92 8.66
CA ARG A 61 -16.94 0.90 9.07
C ARG A 61 -18.27 1.52 9.53
N SER A 62 -18.23 2.68 10.18
CA SER A 62 -19.44 3.43 10.56
C SER A 62 -20.23 3.88 9.33
N VAL A 63 -19.55 4.43 8.33
CA VAL A 63 -20.17 4.86 7.06
C VAL A 63 -20.73 3.67 6.29
N ALA A 64 -20.00 2.56 6.23
CA ALA A 64 -20.48 1.32 5.61
C ALA A 64 -21.83 0.88 6.21
N LYS A 65 -21.93 0.84 7.55
CA LYS A 65 -23.18 0.48 8.24
C LYS A 65 -24.34 1.40 7.88
N LYS A 66 -24.10 2.72 7.84
CA LYS A 66 -25.13 3.71 7.45
C LYS A 66 -25.60 3.47 6.02
N VAL A 67 -24.68 3.38 5.06
CA VAL A 67 -25.01 3.15 3.65
C VAL A 67 -25.75 1.82 3.45
N PHE A 68 -25.32 0.76 4.13
CA PHE A 68 -25.97 -0.55 4.03
C PHE A 68 -27.40 -0.51 4.55
N SER A 69 -27.63 0.19 5.67
CA SER A 69 -28.97 0.41 6.22
C SER A 69 -29.85 1.25 5.28
N GLU A 70 -29.30 2.33 4.72
CA GLU A 70 -30.03 3.23 3.82
C GLU A 70 -30.42 2.57 2.49
N MET A 71 -29.56 1.69 1.98
CA MET A 71 -29.77 1.00 0.70
C MET A 71 -30.45 -0.37 0.85
N GLY A 72 -30.68 -0.85 2.08
CA GLY A 72 -31.27 -2.16 2.34
C GLY A 72 -30.45 -3.33 1.77
N SER A 73 -29.14 -3.17 1.64
CA SER A 73 -28.22 -4.14 1.02
C SER A 73 -26.87 -4.12 1.73
N SER A 74 -26.10 -5.20 1.60
CA SER A 74 -24.77 -5.29 2.18
C SER A 74 -23.82 -6.03 1.24
N LEU A 75 -22.52 -5.82 1.42
CA LEU A 75 -21.47 -6.49 0.67
C LEU A 75 -20.25 -6.73 1.55
N ASN A 76 -19.44 -7.71 1.15
CA ASN A 76 -18.15 -7.96 1.77
C ASN A 76 -17.15 -6.91 1.28
N TYR A 77 -16.38 -6.34 2.21
CA TYR A 77 -15.31 -5.40 1.91
C TYR A 77 -14.17 -5.62 2.90
N LYS A 78 -12.98 -5.10 2.55
CA LYS A 78 -11.84 -5.07 3.47
C LYS A 78 -11.36 -3.65 3.69
N VAL A 79 -10.78 -3.41 4.85
CA VAL A 79 -10.03 -2.19 5.14
C VAL A 79 -8.58 -2.56 5.46
N GLY A 80 -7.65 -1.92 4.79
CA GLY A 80 -6.22 -2.15 4.93
C GLY A 80 -5.45 -0.84 4.91
N THR A 81 -4.13 -0.94 4.83
CA THR A 81 -3.25 0.23 4.87
C THR A 81 -2.12 0.14 3.89
N MET A 82 -1.66 1.30 3.45
CA MET A 82 -0.38 1.40 2.79
C MET A 82 0.74 1.31 3.83
N ILE A 83 1.81 0.56 3.53
CA ILE A 83 3.05 0.53 4.29
C ILE A 83 4.09 1.32 3.51
N GLU A 84 4.19 2.60 3.83
CA GLU A 84 5.02 3.58 3.11
C GLU A 84 5.77 4.54 4.05
N ILE A 85 5.57 4.39 5.36
CA ILE A 85 6.31 5.08 6.41
C ILE A 85 7.22 4.06 7.10
N PRO A 86 8.53 4.31 7.25
CA PRO A 86 9.44 3.36 7.92
C PRO A 86 8.95 2.92 9.30
N ARG A 87 8.36 3.84 10.08
CA ARG A 87 7.75 3.51 11.37
C ARG A 87 6.66 2.44 11.26
N ALA A 88 5.82 2.49 10.23
CA ALA A 88 4.77 1.49 10.04
C ALA A 88 5.34 0.10 9.78
N ALA A 89 6.48 0.00 9.08
CA ALA A 89 7.16 -1.28 8.91
C ALA A 89 7.71 -1.83 10.23
N LEU A 90 8.26 -0.97 11.09
CA LEU A 90 8.89 -1.35 12.37
C LEU A 90 7.89 -1.85 13.43
N ILE A 91 6.63 -1.41 13.36
CA ILE A 91 5.55 -1.81 14.30
C ILE A 91 4.37 -2.46 13.55
N ALA A 92 4.67 -3.18 12.48
CA ALA A 92 3.66 -3.71 11.57
C ALA A 92 2.75 -4.76 12.21
N ASP A 93 3.19 -5.42 13.29
CA ASP A 93 2.38 -6.37 14.07
C ASP A 93 1.24 -5.68 14.82
N GLU A 94 1.44 -4.44 15.31
CA GLU A 94 0.36 -3.64 15.88
C GLU A 94 -0.62 -3.15 14.82
N ILE A 95 -0.10 -2.69 13.67
CA ILE A 95 -0.92 -2.20 12.56
C ILE A 95 -1.77 -3.34 11.96
N ALA A 96 -1.23 -4.55 11.85
CA ALA A 96 -1.93 -5.72 11.30
C ALA A 96 -3.13 -6.17 12.16
N LYS A 97 -3.24 -5.73 13.41
CA LYS A 97 -4.45 -5.98 14.23
C LYS A 97 -5.66 -5.27 13.64
N GLU A 98 -5.46 -4.06 13.09
CA GLU A 98 -6.51 -3.24 12.49
C GLU A 98 -6.67 -3.45 10.98
N ALA A 99 -5.58 -3.75 10.27
CA ALA A 99 -5.58 -3.92 8.82
C ALA A 99 -5.83 -5.36 8.37
N GLU A 100 -6.64 -5.51 7.32
CA GLU A 100 -6.94 -6.80 6.68
C GLU A 100 -6.00 -7.09 5.49
N PHE A 101 -5.29 -6.07 5.01
CA PHE A 101 -4.23 -6.19 4.01
C PHE A 101 -3.20 -5.05 4.14
N PHE A 102 -1.99 -5.30 3.66
CA PHE A 102 -0.95 -4.30 3.44
C PHE A 102 -0.68 -4.13 1.95
N SER A 103 -0.45 -2.88 1.53
CA SER A 103 0.17 -2.58 0.24
C SER A 103 1.40 -1.74 0.46
N PHE A 104 2.58 -2.20 0.05
CA PHE A 104 3.79 -1.38 0.14
C PHE A 104 3.72 -0.23 -0.87
N GLY A 105 3.76 1.00 -0.36
CA GLY A 105 3.96 2.20 -1.17
C GLY A 105 5.45 2.47 -1.29
N THR A 106 6.11 1.69 -2.15
CA THR A 106 7.58 1.65 -2.19
C THR A 106 8.22 2.95 -2.64
N ASN A 107 7.52 3.80 -3.40
CA ASN A 107 8.02 5.11 -3.80
C ASN A 107 8.25 6.02 -2.56
N ASP A 108 7.23 6.14 -1.72
CA ASP A 108 7.33 6.92 -0.48
C ASP A 108 8.21 6.22 0.55
N LEU A 109 8.17 4.89 0.64
CA LEU A 109 9.05 4.14 1.53
C LEU A 109 10.53 4.35 1.19
N THR A 110 10.89 4.31 -0.11
CA THR A 110 12.24 4.62 -0.59
C THR A 110 12.62 6.06 -0.24
N GLN A 111 11.74 7.03 -0.52
CA GLN A 111 11.97 8.44 -0.21
C GLN A 111 12.27 8.65 1.29
N MET A 112 11.49 8.05 2.17
CA MET A 112 11.68 8.18 3.62
C MET A 112 12.90 7.41 4.14
N THR A 113 13.24 6.28 3.52
CA THR A 113 14.37 5.44 3.94
C THR A 113 15.71 6.04 3.52
N PHE A 114 15.80 6.53 2.28
CA PHE A 114 17.01 7.21 1.78
C PHE A 114 17.12 8.66 2.23
N GLY A 115 15.99 9.29 2.59
CA GLY A 115 15.91 10.74 2.77
C GLY A 115 15.99 11.50 1.44
N TYR A 116 15.52 10.88 0.35
CA TYR A 116 15.57 11.46 -1.00
C TYR A 116 14.21 12.00 -1.41
N SER A 117 14.13 13.31 -1.68
CA SER A 117 12.97 13.92 -2.33
C SER A 117 12.92 13.47 -3.79
N ARG A 118 11.84 12.82 -4.21
CA ARG A 118 11.64 12.38 -5.61
C ARG A 118 11.71 13.55 -6.61
N ASP A 119 11.24 14.73 -6.18
CA ASP A 119 11.23 15.93 -7.04
C ASP A 119 12.63 16.57 -7.18
N ASP A 120 13.55 16.29 -6.25
CA ASP A 120 14.88 16.90 -6.21
C ASP A 120 16.02 15.94 -6.55
N VAL A 121 15.76 14.63 -6.56
CA VAL A 121 16.80 13.59 -6.70
C VAL A 121 17.58 13.70 -8.02
N GLY A 122 16.92 14.17 -9.09
CA GLY A 122 17.55 14.39 -10.40
C GLY A 122 18.74 15.36 -10.39
N LYS A 123 18.87 16.21 -9.36
CA LYS A 123 19.96 17.17 -9.22
C LYS A 123 21.31 16.52 -8.85
N PHE A 124 21.28 15.35 -8.21
CA PHE A 124 22.51 14.69 -7.73
C PHE A 124 22.63 13.22 -8.12
N LEU A 125 21.53 12.55 -8.44
CA LEU A 125 21.53 11.12 -8.74
C LEU A 125 22.47 10.72 -9.90
N PRO A 126 22.55 11.45 -11.03
CA PRO A 126 23.50 11.12 -12.08
C PRO A 126 24.97 11.15 -11.61
N ILE A 127 25.29 12.04 -10.67
CA ILE A 127 26.62 12.12 -10.05
C ILE A 127 26.87 10.90 -9.16
N TYR A 128 25.86 10.44 -8.42
CA TYR A 128 25.98 9.26 -7.56
C TYR A 128 26.20 7.98 -8.37
N LEU A 129 25.45 7.82 -9.48
CA LEU A 129 25.59 6.69 -10.39
C LEU A 129 26.96 6.69 -11.08
N SER A 130 27.38 7.82 -11.64
CA SER A 130 28.68 7.93 -12.31
C SER A 130 29.89 7.73 -11.38
N LYS A 131 29.73 8.04 -10.08
CA LYS A 131 30.76 7.77 -9.05
C LYS A 131 30.66 6.38 -8.43
N GLY A 132 29.67 5.55 -8.82
CA GLY A 132 29.43 4.24 -8.25
C GLY A 132 28.98 4.25 -6.79
N ILE A 133 28.53 5.41 -6.28
CA ILE A 133 27.95 5.53 -4.92
C ILE A 133 26.64 4.76 -4.85
N LEU A 134 25.83 4.84 -5.92
CA LEU A 134 24.67 4.00 -6.14
C LEU A 134 24.89 3.18 -7.41
N GLN A 135 24.37 1.95 -7.39
CA GLN A 135 24.43 1.06 -8.56
C GLN A 135 23.26 1.31 -9.51
N ASN A 136 22.07 1.61 -8.96
CA ASN A 136 20.84 1.86 -9.69
C ASN A 136 20.11 3.07 -9.08
N ASP A 137 19.17 3.64 -9.83
CA ASP A 137 18.18 4.56 -9.26
C ASP A 137 17.27 3.77 -8.29
N PRO A 138 17.25 4.10 -6.98
CA PRO A 138 16.45 3.39 -5.99
C PRO A 138 14.93 3.59 -6.14
N PHE A 139 14.48 4.51 -7.01
CA PHE A 139 13.07 4.69 -7.37
C PHE A 139 12.65 3.86 -8.59
N GLU A 140 13.61 3.35 -9.38
CA GLU A 140 13.34 2.45 -10.50
C GLU A 140 13.54 0.99 -10.09
N VAL A 141 14.66 0.70 -9.42
CA VAL A 141 15.04 -0.63 -8.94
C VAL A 141 15.03 -0.63 -7.41
N LEU A 142 14.26 -1.55 -6.82
CA LEU A 142 14.12 -1.63 -5.37
C LEU A 142 15.49 -1.81 -4.71
N ASP A 143 15.81 -0.94 -3.76
CA ASP A 143 16.92 -1.16 -2.83
C ASP A 143 16.59 -2.33 -1.88
N GLN A 144 17.08 -3.51 -2.23
CA GLN A 144 16.83 -4.72 -1.45
C GLN A 144 17.54 -4.72 -0.08
N ARG A 145 18.59 -3.90 0.10
CA ARG A 145 19.43 -3.90 1.31
C ARG A 145 18.94 -2.96 2.40
N GLY A 146 18.32 -1.83 2.03
CA GLY A 146 17.68 -0.92 2.97
C GLY A 146 16.17 -1.06 2.94
N VAL A 147 15.53 -0.60 1.87
CA VAL A 147 14.05 -0.60 1.73
C VAL A 147 13.49 -2.02 1.80
N GLY A 148 14.18 -2.98 1.17
CA GLY A 148 13.84 -4.40 1.23
C GLY A 148 13.84 -4.99 2.65
N GLN A 149 14.69 -4.50 3.56
CA GLN A 149 14.67 -4.94 4.96
C GLN A 149 13.39 -4.51 5.67
N LEU A 150 12.94 -3.27 5.44
CA LEU A 150 11.67 -2.79 5.98
C LEU A 150 10.48 -3.62 5.45
N ILE A 151 10.50 -3.97 4.16
CA ILE A 151 9.47 -4.84 3.56
C ILE A 151 9.44 -6.22 4.23
N LYS A 152 10.61 -6.84 4.45
CA LYS A 152 10.71 -8.16 5.10
C LYS A 152 10.22 -8.11 6.54
N ILE A 153 10.68 -7.13 7.33
CA ILE A 153 10.25 -6.92 8.72
C ILE A 153 8.73 -6.75 8.79
N ALA A 154 8.16 -5.84 7.97
CA ALA A 154 6.74 -5.57 7.97
C ALA A 154 5.90 -6.80 7.58
N THR A 155 6.39 -7.57 6.61
CA THR A 155 5.74 -8.81 6.14
C THR A 155 5.71 -9.87 7.23
N GLU A 156 6.85 -10.11 7.89
CA GLU A 156 6.96 -11.07 8.98
C GLU A 156 6.11 -10.67 10.19
N LEU A 157 6.29 -9.44 10.68
CA LEU A 157 5.55 -8.93 11.84
C LEU A 157 4.03 -8.91 11.57
N GLY A 158 3.63 -8.44 10.39
CA GLY A 158 2.23 -8.37 10.00
C GLY A 158 1.57 -9.76 9.96
N ARG A 159 2.20 -10.74 9.32
CA ARG A 159 1.67 -12.12 9.26
C ARG A 159 1.72 -12.83 10.60
N ARG A 160 2.71 -12.53 11.45
CA ARG A 160 2.76 -13.04 12.83
C ARG A 160 1.54 -12.58 13.64
N ALA A 161 1.11 -11.33 13.49
CA ALA A 161 -0.07 -10.80 14.15
C ALA A 161 -1.39 -11.25 13.49
N ARG A 162 -1.41 -11.37 12.16
CA ARG A 162 -2.57 -11.82 11.38
C ARG A 162 -2.13 -12.80 10.29
N PRO A 163 -2.21 -14.13 10.53
CA PRO A 163 -1.76 -15.13 9.56
C PRO A 163 -2.47 -15.08 8.20
N SER A 164 -3.70 -14.55 8.15
CA SER A 164 -4.47 -14.36 6.92
C SER A 164 -4.20 -13.03 6.21
N LEU A 165 -3.26 -12.22 6.69
CA LEU A 165 -2.96 -10.89 6.15
C LEU A 165 -2.48 -11.00 4.71
N LYS A 166 -3.20 -10.31 3.80
CA LYS A 166 -2.79 -10.17 2.41
C LYS A 166 -1.79 -9.04 2.27
N ILE A 167 -0.71 -9.28 1.55
CA ILE A 167 0.39 -8.32 1.44
C ILE A 167 0.79 -8.20 -0.02
N GLY A 168 0.72 -7.00 -0.57
CA GLY A 168 1.25 -6.73 -1.89
C GLY A 168 2.02 -5.43 -1.94
N ILE A 169 2.31 -4.99 -3.16
CA ILE A 169 3.02 -3.75 -3.45
C ILE A 169 2.29 -3.00 -4.56
N CYS A 170 2.25 -1.68 -4.44
CA CYS A 170 1.84 -0.78 -5.51
C CYS A 170 2.98 0.20 -5.82
N GLY A 171 3.20 0.47 -7.12
CA GLY A 171 4.16 1.48 -7.57
C GLY A 171 5.05 0.99 -8.70
N GLU A 172 6.09 1.76 -8.98
CA GLU A 172 6.95 1.56 -10.15
C GLU A 172 7.77 0.27 -10.04
N HIS A 173 8.23 -0.06 -8.83
CA HIS A 173 8.93 -1.31 -8.53
C HIS A 173 8.08 -2.56 -8.82
N GLY A 174 6.74 -2.45 -8.78
CA GLY A 174 5.84 -3.59 -9.04
C GLY A 174 5.86 -4.11 -10.47
N GLY A 175 6.51 -3.38 -11.39
CA GLY A 175 6.71 -3.79 -12.78
C GLY A 175 8.18 -3.88 -13.19
N GLU A 176 9.12 -3.83 -12.24
CA GLU A 176 10.56 -3.96 -12.50
C GLU A 176 11.00 -5.40 -12.19
N PRO A 177 11.58 -6.14 -13.15
CA PRO A 177 11.80 -7.58 -13.01
C PRO A 177 12.56 -8.02 -11.75
N SER A 178 13.65 -7.34 -11.39
CA SER A 178 14.46 -7.71 -10.22
C SER A 178 13.76 -7.40 -8.90
N SER A 179 12.95 -6.35 -8.85
CA SER A 179 12.09 -6.00 -7.73
C SER A 179 10.95 -7.00 -7.58
N VAL A 180 10.30 -7.40 -8.68
CA VAL A 180 9.26 -8.44 -8.70
C VAL A 180 9.81 -9.76 -8.16
N ALA A 181 11.03 -10.13 -8.58
CA ALA A 181 11.73 -11.30 -8.05
C ALA A 181 11.89 -11.24 -6.53
N PHE A 182 12.39 -10.10 -6.02
CA PHE A 182 12.52 -9.88 -4.59
C PHE A 182 11.18 -9.99 -3.85
N PHE A 183 10.09 -9.42 -4.39
CA PHE A 183 8.78 -9.48 -3.74
C PHE A 183 8.23 -10.91 -3.69
N ALA A 184 8.47 -11.72 -4.72
CA ALA A 184 8.11 -13.13 -4.72
C ALA A 184 8.89 -13.90 -3.64
N GLU A 185 10.20 -13.69 -3.54
CA GLU A 185 11.06 -14.30 -2.50
C GLU A 185 10.71 -13.83 -1.08
N ALA A 186 10.34 -12.55 -0.93
CA ALA A 186 9.86 -12.00 0.34
C ALA A 186 8.45 -12.51 0.72
N GLY A 187 7.82 -13.29 -0.17
CA GLY A 187 6.55 -13.95 0.07
C GLY A 187 5.34 -13.03 -0.04
N LEU A 188 5.40 -11.95 -0.83
CA LEU A 188 4.22 -11.12 -1.09
C LEU A 188 3.17 -11.91 -1.89
N ASP A 189 1.89 -11.61 -1.66
CA ASP A 189 0.75 -12.22 -2.35
C ASP A 189 0.55 -11.69 -3.78
N TYR A 190 0.91 -10.43 -4.05
CA TYR A 190 0.77 -9.81 -5.37
C TYR A 190 1.69 -8.61 -5.61
N VAL A 191 1.88 -8.27 -6.88
CA VAL A 191 2.45 -7.00 -7.34
C VAL A 191 1.42 -6.22 -8.16
N SER A 192 1.39 -4.90 -8.00
CA SER A 192 0.50 -4.00 -8.74
C SER A 192 1.32 -2.92 -9.45
N CYS A 193 1.11 -2.78 -10.76
CA CYS A 193 1.86 -1.89 -11.63
C CYS A 193 0.95 -1.24 -12.69
N SER A 194 1.50 -0.29 -13.45
CA SER A 194 0.77 0.36 -14.54
C SER A 194 0.31 -0.66 -15.60
N PRO A 195 -0.81 -0.42 -16.31
CA PRO A 195 -1.41 -1.41 -17.21
C PRO A 195 -0.43 -2.01 -18.23
N PHE A 196 0.44 -1.17 -18.82
CA PHE A 196 1.42 -1.61 -19.81
C PHE A 196 2.57 -2.46 -19.24
N ARG A 197 2.82 -2.39 -17.92
CA ARG A 197 3.85 -3.21 -17.25
C ARG A 197 3.32 -4.55 -16.75
N VAL A 198 2.01 -4.79 -16.80
CA VAL A 198 1.40 -6.06 -16.37
C VAL A 198 2.03 -7.28 -17.06
N PRO A 199 2.24 -7.30 -18.39
CA PRO A 199 2.89 -8.45 -19.04
C PRO A 199 4.33 -8.69 -18.54
N ILE A 200 5.08 -7.63 -18.26
CA ILE A 200 6.45 -7.70 -17.73
C ILE A 200 6.44 -8.27 -16.32
N ALA A 201 5.57 -7.76 -15.44
CA ALA A 201 5.43 -8.25 -14.08
C ALA A 201 5.04 -9.74 -14.04
N ARG A 202 4.13 -10.18 -14.93
CA ARG A 202 3.75 -11.60 -15.06
C ARG A 202 4.92 -12.48 -15.48
N LEU A 203 5.70 -12.04 -16.48
CA LEU A 203 6.86 -12.79 -16.94
C LEU A 203 7.92 -12.89 -15.84
N ALA A 204 8.24 -11.78 -15.18
CA ALA A 204 9.22 -11.73 -14.09
C ALA A 204 8.80 -12.63 -12.91
N ALA A 205 7.53 -12.58 -12.50
CA ALA A 205 7.02 -13.44 -11.43
C ALA A 205 7.09 -14.93 -11.80
N ALA A 206 6.84 -15.28 -13.07
CA ALA A 206 6.93 -16.66 -13.53
C ALA A 206 8.38 -17.17 -13.57
N GLN A 207 9.35 -16.33 -13.96
CA GLN A 207 10.77 -16.69 -14.05
C GLN A 207 11.41 -17.06 -12.70
N VAL A 208 10.84 -16.57 -11.59
CA VAL A 208 11.35 -16.82 -10.24
C VAL A 208 10.64 -17.99 -9.56
N ALA A 209 9.50 -18.42 -10.09
CA ALA A 209 8.76 -19.58 -9.60
C ALA A 209 9.25 -20.92 -10.19
N VAL A 210 10.26 -20.89 -11.06
CA VAL A 210 10.89 -22.04 -11.73
C VAL A 210 12.27 -22.27 -11.12
#